data_AF-A0A4Q1RN05-F1
#
_entry.id   AF-A0A4Q1RN05-F1
#
_cell.length_a   1.000
_cell.length_b   1.000
_cell.length_c   1.000
_cell.angle_alpha   90.00
_cell.angle_beta   90.00
_cell.angle_gamma   90.00
#
_symmetry.space_group_name_H-M   'P 1'
#
loop_
_entity.id
_entity.type
_entity.pdbx_description
1 polymer ?
#
loop_
_entity_poly.entity_id
_entity_poly.type
_entity_poly.pdbx_seq_one_letter_code
_entity_poly.pdbx_strand_id
1 'polypeptide(L)'
;KETKPPARYSEGSLIEKLDDIKVGRPSTFATTVKIVLSREYVRSENSALVPTDFGKLILEKLIQGFPDIINEGYTAEVENQLDLIATNKISVAPVMEDFYSKFKNNYESASQNLDHTSMSLQKIDESCPNDNGNLVIRRNKRGDKFIACDNFPKCNFTKSYDDGSNKKRFFRRKTK
;
A
#
# COMPACT_ATOMS: atom_id res chain seq x y z
N LYS A 1 -24.41 19.70 20.05
CA LYS A 1 -23.15 18.94 20.13
C LYS A 1 -23.14 17.99 18.96
N GLU A 2 -22.24 18.16 17.99
CA GLU A 2 -22.09 17.23 16.88
C GLU A 2 -21.16 16.09 17.29
N THR A 3 -21.48 14.88 16.84
CA THR A 3 -20.61 13.72 17.01
C THR A 3 -19.42 13.87 16.08
N LYS A 4 -18.21 13.85 16.65
CA LYS A 4 -16.99 13.85 15.84
C LYS A 4 -16.77 12.45 15.26
N PRO A 5 -16.25 12.34 14.03
CA PRO A 5 -15.85 11.06 13.46
C PRO A 5 -14.75 10.41 14.33
N PRO A 6 -14.60 9.08 14.26
CA PRO A 6 -13.55 8.38 14.98
C PRO A 6 -12.17 8.90 14.54
N ALA A 7 -11.25 8.99 15.49
CA ALA A 7 -9.88 9.37 15.21
C ALA A 7 -9.20 8.32 14.32
N ARG A 8 -8.31 8.77 13.42
CA ARG A 8 -7.44 7.87 12.67
C ARG A 8 -6.38 7.28 13.59
N TYR A 9 -5.86 6.12 13.20
CA TYR A 9 -4.75 5.50 13.89
C TYR A 9 -3.46 6.31 13.72
N SER A 10 -2.72 6.51 14.81
CA SER A 10 -1.27 6.69 14.78
C SER A 10 -0.56 5.33 14.67
N GLU A 11 0.75 5.33 14.48
CA GLU A 11 1.55 4.08 14.51
C GLU A 11 1.32 3.30 15.82
N GLY A 12 1.38 3.97 16.96
CA GLY A 12 1.17 3.33 18.27
C GLY A 12 -0.23 2.74 18.44
N SER A 13 -1.27 3.52 18.10
CA SER A 13 -2.65 3.01 18.21
C SER A 13 -2.97 1.93 17.18
N LEU A 14 -2.26 1.88 16.04
CA LEU A 14 -2.40 0.78 15.09
C LEU A 14 -1.77 -0.48 15.65
N ILE A 15 -0.60 -0.39 16.29
CA ILE A 15 0.05 -1.51 16.97
C ILE A 15 -0.85 -2.05 18.09
N GLU A 16 -1.39 -1.17 18.92
CA GLU A 16 -2.36 -1.54 19.97
C GLU A 16 -3.56 -2.27 19.38
N LYS A 17 -4.14 -1.73 18.29
CA LYS A 17 -5.27 -2.35 17.62
C LYS A 17 -4.93 -3.73 17.05
N LEU A 18 -3.74 -3.90 16.47
CA LEU A 18 -3.26 -5.18 15.94
C LEU A 18 -3.10 -6.24 17.04
N ASP A 19 -2.57 -5.85 18.22
CA ASP A 19 -2.50 -6.74 19.38
C ASP A 19 -3.90 -7.10 19.92
N ASP A 20 -4.82 -6.14 20.00
CA ASP A 20 -6.19 -6.37 20.46
C ASP A 20 -6.91 -7.43 19.62
N ILE A 21 -6.78 -7.33 18.29
CA ILE A 21 -7.39 -8.29 17.35
C ILE A 21 -6.51 -9.54 17.12
N LYS A 22 -5.39 -9.65 17.82
CA LYS A 22 -4.44 -10.78 17.77
C LYS A 22 -3.80 -11.02 16.40
N VAL A 23 -3.70 -9.96 15.59
CA VAL A 23 -3.02 -9.97 14.30
C VAL A 23 -1.59 -9.46 14.48
N GLY A 24 -0.62 -10.38 14.40
CA GLY A 24 0.80 -10.10 14.62
C GLY A 24 1.28 -10.31 16.06
N ARG A 25 2.57 -10.05 16.30
CA ARG A 25 3.28 -10.28 17.57
C ARG A 25 4.24 -9.12 17.86
N PRO A 26 4.77 -8.98 19.10
CA PRO A 26 5.74 -7.93 19.43
C PRO A 26 6.94 -7.83 18.48
N SER A 27 7.35 -8.96 17.90
CA SER A 27 8.42 -9.04 16.90
C SER A 27 8.05 -8.52 15.52
N THR A 28 6.75 -8.44 15.17
CA THR A 28 6.28 -8.10 13.83
C THR A 28 5.63 -6.72 13.75
N PHE A 29 5.06 -6.18 14.83
CA PHE A 29 4.30 -4.92 14.82
C PHE A 29 5.03 -3.74 14.16
N ALA A 30 6.22 -3.38 14.65
CA ALA A 30 6.99 -2.27 14.09
C ALA A 30 7.38 -2.51 12.62
N THR A 31 7.68 -3.76 12.28
CA THR A 31 8.03 -4.17 10.92
C THR A 31 6.84 -4.04 9.97
N THR A 32 5.64 -4.45 10.40
CA THR A 32 4.40 -4.32 9.62
C THR A 32 4.08 -2.85 9.33
N VAL A 33 4.10 -1.99 10.37
CA VAL A 33 3.88 -0.54 10.21
C VAL A 33 4.90 0.07 9.24
N LYS A 34 6.17 -0.31 9.37
CA LYS A 34 7.23 0.14 8.46
C LYS A 34 6.99 -0.31 7.01
N ILE A 35 6.54 -1.54 6.79
CA ILE A 35 6.27 -2.06 5.44
C ILE A 35 5.15 -1.27 4.78
N VAL A 36 4.01 -1.07 5.47
CA VAL A 36 2.86 -0.37 4.88
C VAL A 36 3.17 1.10 4.55
N LEU A 37 4.04 1.74 5.33
CA LEU A 37 4.57 3.06 5.02
C LEU A 37 5.56 3.03 3.84
N SER A 38 6.55 2.13 3.87
CA SER A 38 7.61 2.07 2.86
C SER A 38 7.11 1.68 1.46
N ARG A 39 6.01 0.94 1.39
CA ARG A 39 5.35 0.52 0.14
C ARG A 39 4.28 1.50 -0.32
N GLU A 40 4.16 2.65 0.33
CA GLU A 40 3.19 3.72 0.02
C GLU A 40 1.71 3.26 0.07
N TYR A 41 1.37 2.21 0.82
CA TYR A 41 -0.04 1.85 1.05
C TYR A 41 -0.71 2.83 2.00
N VAL A 42 0.07 3.39 2.93
CA VAL A 42 -0.36 4.37 3.92
C VAL A 42 0.67 5.50 3.96
N ARG A 43 0.22 6.72 4.27
CA ARG A 43 1.08 7.89 4.52
C ARG A 43 0.80 8.46 5.91
N SER A 44 1.82 9.07 6.51
CA SER A 44 1.69 9.77 7.79
C SER A 44 1.40 11.25 7.54
N GLU A 45 0.29 11.75 8.07
CA GLU A 45 -0.11 13.15 8.05
C GLU A 45 -0.44 13.60 9.47
N ASN A 46 0.28 14.58 10.02
CA ASN A 46 0.08 15.06 11.39
C ASN A 46 0.02 13.91 12.43
N SER A 47 0.92 12.93 12.28
CA SER A 47 0.99 11.71 13.11
C SER A 47 -0.20 10.75 12.97
N ALA A 48 -1.11 10.98 12.04
CA ALA A 48 -2.17 10.07 11.67
C ALA A 48 -1.83 9.30 10.39
N LEU A 49 -2.12 8.00 10.40
CA LEU A 49 -1.99 7.11 9.26
C LEU A 49 -3.21 7.27 8.33
N VAL A 50 -2.95 7.66 7.09
CA VAL A 50 -3.96 7.88 6.06
C VAL A 50 -3.72 6.91 4.90
N PRO A 51 -4.70 6.07 4.52
CA PRO A 51 -4.56 5.16 3.40
C PRO A 51 -4.45 5.93 2.09
N THR A 52 -3.50 5.56 1.23
CA THR A 52 -3.35 6.12 -0.10
C THR A 52 -4.37 5.51 -1.06
N ASP A 53 -4.63 6.15 -2.19
CA ASP A 53 -5.51 5.58 -3.22
C ASP A 53 -4.93 4.27 -3.78
N PHE A 54 -3.59 4.16 -3.84
CA PHE A 54 -2.92 2.91 -4.20
C PHE A 54 -3.16 1.82 -3.16
N GLY A 55 -3.01 2.12 -1.86
CA GLY A 55 -3.29 1.17 -0.79
C GLY A 55 -4.73 0.68 -0.79
N LYS A 56 -5.70 1.58 -1.00
CA LYS A 56 -7.13 1.22 -1.09
C LYS A 56 -7.40 0.30 -2.28
N LEU A 57 -6.87 0.63 -3.47
CA LEU A 57 -7.08 -0.19 -4.65
C LEU A 57 -6.50 -1.60 -4.47
N ILE A 58 -5.28 -1.70 -3.93
CA ILE A 58 -4.65 -2.99 -3.67
C ILE A 58 -5.46 -3.79 -2.65
N LEU A 59 -5.90 -3.16 -1.56
CA LEU A 59 -6.74 -3.82 -0.54
C LEU A 59 -8.03 -4.36 -1.14
N GLU A 60 -8.74 -3.57 -1.96
CA GLU A 60 -9.97 -3.98 -2.64
C GLU A 60 -9.74 -5.22 -3.51
N LYS A 61 -8.67 -5.22 -4.31
CA LYS A 61 -8.31 -6.37 -5.15
C LYS A 61 -7.94 -7.61 -4.35
N LEU A 62 -7.23 -7.44 -3.23
CA LEU A 62 -6.87 -8.56 -2.35
C LEU A 62 -8.10 -9.16 -1.68
N ILE A 63 -9.04 -8.35 -1.20
CA ILE A 63 -10.31 -8.83 -0.64
C ILE A 63 -11.13 -9.55 -1.71
N GLN A 64 -11.19 -9.00 -2.93
CA GLN A 64 -11.91 -9.62 -4.04
C GLN A 64 -11.31 -10.97 -4.44
N GLY A 65 -9.97 -11.08 -4.48
CA GLY A 65 -9.28 -12.28 -4.91
C GLY A 65 -9.14 -13.36 -3.83
N PHE A 66 -9.12 -12.97 -2.55
CA PHE A 66 -8.83 -13.86 -1.44
C PHE A 66 -9.75 -13.61 -0.23
N PRO A 67 -11.08 -13.70 -0.39
CA PRO A 67 -12.04 -13.34 0.65
C PRO A 67 -11.86 -14.14 1.95
N ASP A 68 -11.50 -15.42 1.84
CA ASP A 68 -11.37 -16.31 3.00
C ASP A 68 -10.04 -16.17 3.75
N ILE A 69 -9.03 -15.57 3.11
CA ILE A 69 -7.65 -15.49 3.64
C ILE A 69 -7.30 -14.06 4.06
N ILE A 70 -7.75 -13.04 3.32
CA ILE A 70 -7.43 -11.64 3.59
C ILE A 70 -8.51 -11.06 4.53
N ASN A 71 -8.46 -11.50 5.79
CA ASN A 71 -9.28 -10.95 6.87
C ASN A 71 -8.59 -11.12 8.23
N GLU A 72 -9.01 -10.30 9.20
CA GLU A 72 -8.42 -10.23 10.54
C GLU A 72 -8.56 -11.56 11.30
N GLY A 73 -9.71 -12.22 11.20
CA GLY A 73 -10.00 -13.47 11.91
C GLY A 73 -9.09 -14.61 11.47
N TYR A 74 -8.96 -14.83 10.16
CA TYR A 74 -8.05 -15.83 9.60
C TYR A 74 -6.60 -15.55 9.97
N THR A 75 -6.19 -14.27 9.88
CA THR A 75 -4.81 -13.89 10.22
C THR A 75 -4.50 -14.17 11.69
N ALA A 76 -5.42 -13.85 12.61
CA ALA A 76 -5.28 -14.16 14.04
C ALA A 76 -5.25 -15.67 14.31
N GLU A 77 -6.05 -16.46 13.58
CA GLU A 77 -6.04 -17.92 13.66
C GLU A 77 -4.66 -18.48 13.26
N VAL A 78 -4.10 -18.03 12.13
CA VAL A 78 -2.77 -18.45 11.66
C VAL A 78 -1.70 -18.13 12.70
N GLU A 79 -1.70 -16.91 13.25
CA GLU A 79 -0.76 -16.52 14.31
C GLU A 79 -0.86 -17.45 15.53
N ASN A 80 -2.08 -17.83 15.94
CA ASN A 80 -2.28 -18.79 17.03
C ASN A 80 -1.78 -20.20 16.66
N GLN A 81 -2.02 -20.66 15.44
CA GLN A 81 -1.51 -21.95 14.95
C GLN A 81 0.02 -21.98 14.96
N LEU A 82 0.68 -20.89 14.57
CA LEU A 82 2.14 -20.76 14.63
C LEU A 82 2.67 -20.81 16.07
N ASP A 83 1.97 -20.21 17.04
CA ASP A 83 2.33 -20.34 18.46
C ASP A 83 2.15 -21.78 18.98
N LEU A 84 1.10 -22.48 18.54
CA LEU A 84 0.87 -23.89 18.87
C LEU A 84 1.98 -24.78 18.27
N ILE A 85 2.44 -24.49 17.06
CA ILE A 85 3.59 -25.15 16.43
C ILE A 85 4.85 -24.91 17.26
N ALA A 86 5.13 -23.66 17.64
CA ALA A 86 6.31 -23.31 18.43
C ALA A 86 6.34 -24.01 19.80
N THR A 87 5.16 -24.36 20.33
CA THR A 87 4.99 -25.12 21.59
C THR A 87 4.82 -26.63 21.39
N ASN A 88 5.04 -27.15 20.18
CA ASN A 88 4.86 -28.57 19.79
C ASN A 88 3.47 -29.15 20.08
N LYS A 89 2.42 -28.31 20.09
CA LYS A 89 1.03 -28.73 20.32
C LYS A 89 0.32 -29.21 19.05
N ILE A 90 0.73 -28.70 17.90
CA ILE A 90 0.23 -29.12 16.58
C ILE A 90 1.40 -29.28 15.60
N SER A 91 1.20 -30.10 14.59
CA SER A 91 2.19 -30.31 13.52
C SER A 91 2.10 -29.22 12.44
N VAL A 92 3.23 -28.86 11.85
CA VAL A 92 3.32 -27.86 10.77
C VAL A 92 2.63 -28.31 9.49
N ALA A 93 2.77 -29.58 9.13
CA ALA A 93 2.27 -30.13 7.87
C ALA A 93 0.76 -29.85 7.62
N PRO A 94 -0.17 -30.19 8.54
CA PRO A 94 -1.60 -29.93 8.32
C PRO A 94 -1.93 -28.44 8.22
N VAL A 95 -1.24 -27.58 8.96
CA VAL A 95 -1.44 -26.12 8.91
C VAL A 95 -1.05 -25.58 7.53
N MET A 96 0.10 -26.03 7.01
CA MET A 96 0.57 -25.61 5.68
C MET A 96 -0.32 -26.14 4.56
N GLU A 97 -0.83 -27.37 4.69
CA GLU A 97 -1.73 -27.97 3.69
C GLU A 97 -3.10 -27.26 3.64
N ASP A 98 -3.67 -26.92 4.80
CA ASP A 98 -4.90 -26.11 4.88
C ASP A 98 -4.70 -24.71 4.25
N PHE A 99 -3.63 -24.00 4.63
CA PHE A 99 -3.33 -22.69 4.04
C PHE A 99 -3.16 -22.79 2.52
N TYR A 100 -2.34 -23.73 2.04
CA TYR A 100 -2.00 -23.83 0.63
C TYR A 100 -3.21 -24.22 -0.23
N SER A 101 -4.06 -25.11 0.27
CA SER A 101 -5.29 -25.50 -0.45
C SER A 101 -6.25 -24.32 -0.62
N LYS A 102 -6.53 -23.56 0.46
CA LYS A 102 -7.33 -22.32 0.41
C LYS A 102 -6.72 -21.29 -0.54
N PHE A 103 -5.41 -21.07 -0.42
CA PHE A 103 -4.68 -20.11 -1.25
C PHE A 103 -4.75 -20.47 -2.73
N LYS A 104 -4.50 -21.74 -3.07
CA LYS A 104 -4.48 -22.22 -4.44
C LYS A 104 -5.85 -22.08 -5.10
N ASN A 105 -6.94 -22.46 -4.41
CA ASN A 105 -8.30 -22.32 -4.93
C ASN A 105 -8.65 -20.86 -5.23
N ASN A 106 -8.29 -19.96 -4.32
CA ASN A 106 -8.50 -18.52 -4.49
C ASN A 106 -7.61 -17.95 -5.59
N TYR A 107 -6.35 -18.38 -5.67
CA TYR A 107 -5.41 -17.95 -6.72
C TYR A 107 -5.87 -18.36 -8.12
N GLU A 108 -6.34 -19.61 -8.31
CA GLU A 108 -6.84 -20.07 -9.61
C GLU A 108 -8.08 -19.27 -10.05
N SER A 109 -8.99 -19.00 -9.11
CA SER A 109 -10.18 -18.18 -9.34
C SER A 109 -9.82 -16.72 -9.63
N ALA A 110 -8.88 -16.16 -8.87
CA ALA A 110 -8.35 -14.82 -9.02
C ALA A 110 -7.63 -14.64 -10.37
N SER A 111 -6.78 -15.59 -10.75
CA SER A 111 -5.97 -15.50 -11.96
C SER A 111 -6.80 -15.51 -13.24
N GLN A 112 -8.01 -16.07 -13.21
CA GLN A 112 -8.92 -16.09 -14.37
C GLN A 112 -9.79 -14.82 -14.45
N ASN A 113 -10.06 -14.19 -13.30
CA ASN A 113 -11.07 -13.13 -13.19
C ASN A 113 -10.50 -11.74 -12.87
N LEU A 114 -9.26 -11.64 -12.39
CA LEU A 114 -8.62 -10.37 -12.06
C LEU A 114 -7.72 -9.91 -13.20
N ASP A 115 -8.15 -8.84 -13.88
CA ASP A 115 -7.31 -8.12 -14.82
C ASP A 115 -6.00 -7.66 -14.17
N HIS A 116 -4.91 -7.68 -14.95
CA HIS A 116 -3.63 -7.10 -14.56
C HIS A 116 -3.83 -5.66 -14.11
N THR A 117 -3.57 -5.41 -12.82
CA THR A 117 -3.77 -4.10 -12.22
C THR A 117 -2.68 -3.15 -12.70
N SER A 118 -2.92 -2.46 -13.81
CA SER A 118 -2.24 -1.20 -14.07
C SER A 118 -3.02 -0.13 -13.32
N MET A 119 -2.39 0.49 -12.32
CA MET A 119 -2.87 1.78 -11.84
C MET A 119 -2.79 2.69 -13.05
N SER A 120 -3.93 3.07 -13.62
CA SER A 120 -3.96 4.06 -14.68
C SER A 120 -3.26 5.29 -14.11
N LEU A 121 -2.10 5.60 -14.67
CA LEU A 121 -1.40 6.80 -14.27
C LEU A 121 -2.39 7.95 -14.50
N GLN A 122 -2.51 8.87 -13.54
CA GLN A 122 -3.40 10.01 -13.68
C GLN A 122 -3.01 10.76 -14.95
N LYS A 123 -3.81 10.56 -16.00
CA LYS A 123 -3.64 11.24 -17.28
C LYS A 123 -4.05 12.68 -17.08
N ILE A 124 -3.22 13.56 -17.60
CA ILE A 124 -3.51 14.99 -17.67
C ILE A 124 -4.02 15.24 -19.08
N ASP A 125 -5.02 16.12 -19.22
CA ASP A 125 -5.54 16.56 -20.53
C ASP A 125 -4.55 17.48 -21.29
N GLU A 126 -3.25 17.42 -20.95
CA GLU A 126 -2.16 18.07 -21.67
C GLU A 126 -1.45 17.03 -22.55
N SER A 127 -1.33 17.32 -23.85
CA SER A 127 -0.50 16.52 -24.76
C SER A 127 0.98 16.82 -24.56
N CYS A 128 1.81 15.78 -24.68
CA CYS A 128 3.25 15.91 -24.63
C CYS A 128 3.76 16.74 -25.83
N PRO A 129 4.58 17.78 -25.62
CA PRO A 129 5.07 18.63 -26.70
C PRO A 129 6.07 17.94 -27.65
N ASN A 130 6.61 16.77 -27.27
CA ASN A 130 7.61 16.06 -28.07
C ASN A 130 7.01 14.99 -29.00
N ASP A 131 5.93 14.33 -28.60
CA ASP A 131 5.36 13.19 -29.33
C ASP A 131 3.82 13.21 -29.39
N ASN A 132 3.18 14.30 -28.96
CA ASN A 132 1.73 14.44 -28.79
C ASN A 132 1.08 13.32 -27.96
N GLY A 133 1.87 12.55 -27.21
CA GLY A 133 1.40 11.48 -26.33
C GLY A 133 0.68 12.02 -25.10
N ASN A 134 0.04 11.14 -24.34
CA ASN A 134 -0.59 11.52 -23.08
C ASN A 134 0.48 11.83 -22.02
N LEU A 135 0.24 12.87 -21.21
CA LEU A 135 1.04 13.15 -20.03
C LEU A 135 0.43 12.49 -18.80
N VAL A 136 1.30 12.01 -17.91
CA VAL A 136 0.95 11.21 -16.75
C VAL A 136 1.67 11.70 -15.51
N ILE A 137 0.99 11.71 -14.36
CA ILE A 137 1.62 12.05 -13.08
C ILE A 137 2.37 10.84 -12.54
N ARG A 138 3.68 10.99 -12.31
CA ARG A 138 4.58 10.02 -11.68
C ARG A 138 5.16 10.61 -10.39
N ARG A 139 5.71 9.76 -9.52
CA ARG A 139 6.46 10.18 -8.33
C ARG A 139 7.91 9.78 -8.44
N ASN A 140 8.82 10.64 -7.99
CA ASN A 140 10.24 10.31 -7.92
C ASN A 140 10.55 9.56 -6.60
N LYS A 141 11.79 9.05 -6.45
CA LYS A 141 12.24 8.38 -5.21
C LYS A 141 12.10 9.22 -3.93
N ARG A 142 11.93 10.53 -4.06
CA ARG A 142 11.78 11.49 -2.95
C ARG A 142 10.31 11.79 -2.63
N GLY A 143 9.37 11.19 -3.35
CA GLY A 143 7.92 11.39 -3.19
C GLY A 143 7.37 12.63 -3.89
N ASP A 144 8.20 13.45 -4.55
CA ASP A 144 7.72 14.60 -5.31
C ASP A 144 7.03 14.11 -6.58
N LYS A 145 5.81 14.61 -6.83
CA LYS A 145 5.08 14.38 -8.06
C LYS A 145 5.76 15.13 -9.22
N PHE A 146 5.76 14.53 -10.40
CA PHE A 146 6.18 15.15 -11.63
C PHE A 146 5.33 14.61 -12.78
N ILE A 147 5.19 15.42 -13.82
CA ILE A 147 4.49 15.05 -15.04
C ILE A 147 5.51 14.41 -15.98
N ALA A 148 5.20 13.26 -16.56
CA ALA A 148 6.05 12.56 -17.53
C ALA A 148 5.23 12.15 -18.75
N CYS A 149 5.88 11.93 -19.91
CA CYS A 149 5.20 11.30 -21.04
C CYS A 149 4.92 9.81 -20.76
N ASP A 150 3.73 9.34 -21.15
CA ASP A 150 3.34 7.94 -21.06
C ASP A 150 4.21 7.02 -21.93
N ASN A 151 4.68 7.54 -23.08
CA ASN A 151 5.50 6.82 -24.07
C ASN A 151 6.99 6.64 -23.71
N PHE A 152 7.40 6.85 -22.46
CA PHE A 152 8.77 6.55 -22.03
C PHE A 152 9.09 5.05 -22.24
N PRO A 153 10.25 4.65 -22.80
CA PRO A 153 11.49 5.42 -23.03
C PRO A 153 11.61 6.10 -24.41
N LYS A 154 10.59 6.01 -25.28
CA LYS A 154 10.62 6.67 -26.59
C LYS A 154 10.54 8.20 -26.47
N CYS A 155 9.84 8.69 -25.44
CA CYS A 155 9.75 10.10 -25.11
C CYS A 155 10.21 10.36 -23.66
N ASN A 156 11.17 11.26 -23.48
CA ASN A 156 11.79 11.60 -22.19
C ASN A 156 11.28 12.92 -21.59
N PHE A 157 10.13 13.41 -22.06
CA PHE A 157 9.56 14.66 -21.54
C PHE A 157 9.18 14.52 -20.06
N THR A 158 9.64 15.47 -19.24
CA THR A 158 9.27 15.60 -17.84
C THR A 158 9.03 17.07 -17.49
N LYS A 159 8.02 17.34 -16.67
CA LYS A 159 7.64 18.68 -16.18
C LYS A 159 7.40 18.60 -14.68
N SER A 160 7.79 19.63 -13.94
CA SER A 160 7.53 19.66 -12.49
C SER A 160 6.03 19.76 -12.25
N TYR A 161 5.49 18.94 -11.34
CA TYR A 161 4.09 19.04 -10.93
C TYR A 161 3.98 20.12 -9.86
N ASP A 162 3.40 21.26 -10.23
CA ASP A 162 3.25 22.39 -9.31
C ASP A 162 1.91 22.26 -8.57
N ASP A 163 1.94 21.63 -7.40
CA ASP A 163 0.76 21.34 -6.57
C ASP A 163 0.35 22.59 -5.77
N GLY A 164 0.29 23.77 -6.40
CA GLY A 164 -0.18 25.08 -5.87
C GLY A 164 0.41 25.57 -4.54
N SER A 165 1.30 24.80 -3.91
CA SER A 165 1.80 24.98 -2.56
C SER A 165 3.19 25.55 -2.65
N ASN A 166 3.21 26.88 -2.68
CA ASN A 166 4.34 27.77 -2.81
C ASN A 166 5.47 27.48 -1.79
N LYS A 167 6.27 26.44 -2.03
CA LYS A 167 7.55 26.23 -1.33
C LYS A 167 8.59 27.05 -2.05
N LYS A 168 8.73 28.32 -1.65
CA LYS A 168 9.84 29.21 -2.02
C LYS A 168 11.16 28.46 -1.80
N ARG A 169 11.73 27.91 -2.88
CA ARG A 169 13.08 27.35 -2.87
C ARG A 169 14.05 28.51 -2.74
N PHE A 170 14.54 28.74 -1.52
CA PHE A 170 15.68 29.63 -1.28
C PHE A 170 16.90 29.07 -2.01
N PHE A 171 17.20 29.62 -3.19
CA PHE A 171 18.46 29.38 -3.87
C PHE A 171 19.58 30.01 -3.03
N ARG A 172 20.36 29.19 -2.34
CA ARG A 172 21.63 29.61 -1.75
C ARG A 172 22.60 29.88 -2.91
N ARG A 173 22.79 31.16 -3.26
CA ARG A 173 23.81 31.60 -4.23
C ARG A 173 25.16 31.02 -3.80
N LYS A 174 25.82 30.27 -4.69
CA LYS A 174 27.24 29.93 -4.55
C LYS A 174 28.02 31.25 -4.55
N THR A 175 28.66 31.58 -3.44
CA THR A 175 29.71 32.59 -3.41
C THR A 175 30.94 32.06 -4.14
N LYS A 176 31.61 32.98 -4.84
CA LYS A 176 32.78 32.79 -5.71
C LYS A 176 33.91 31.99 -5.08
#